data_AF-A0A970F8S8-F1
#
_entry.id   AF-A0A970F8S8-F1
#
_cell.length_a   1.000
_cell.length_b   1.000
_cell.length_c   1.000
_cell.angle_alpha   90.00
_cell.angle_beta   90.00
_cell.angle_gamma   90.00
#
_symmetry.space_group_name_H-M   'P 1'
#
loop_
_entity.id
_entity.type
_entity.pdbx_description
1 polymer ?
#
loop_
_entity_poly.entity_id
_entity_poly.type
_entity_poly.pdbx_seq_one_letter_code
_entity_poly.pdbx_strand_id
1 'polypeptide(L)'
;MKRWIAVFVLVGFLGFFAPFLRQMQRRLIGVQPGVYLSYRSMEYYFKDEVRSIVRELAREIDQPEVNATIHKENGSIIPEQNGYFVDVEATVELVMGAPANSRLEPVIIETVPQVRAEHLEPLQEILGDFSTPLMGSPGRVTNIRLSLAAINNTLVFPGEVFSFNEVVGERTPEKGYKPAPVIYGEAVADGVGGGICQTSTTLYNAVRRAELEIVERRMHSIAPSYIRHGMDATVAWPHTDFKFRNNSEYPIIVKGEIQGWRVRVWIVGRK
;
A
#
# COMPACT_ATOMS: atom_id res chain seq x y z
N MET A 1 -5.26 -61.18 36.16
CA MET A 1 -6.16 -61.11 34.99
C MET A 1 -7.49 -60.38 35.24
N LYS A 2 -8.25 -60.65 36.32
CA LYS A 2 -9.60 -60.06 36.52
C LYS A 2 -9.67 -58.52 36.69
N ARG A 3 -8.63 -57.86 37.22
CA ARG A 3 -8.58 -56.39 37.37
C ARG A 3 -8.43 -55.63 36.04
N TRP A 4 -7.81 -56.23 35.03
CA TRP A 4 -7.60 -55.61 33.72
C TRP A 4 -8.85 -55.71 32.83
N ILE A 5 -9.65 -56.77 32.97
CA ILE A 5 -10.90 -56.96 32.23
C ILE A 5 -11.95 -55.91 32.64
N ALA A 6 -12.06 -55.56 33.93
CA ALA A 6 -12.98 -54.53 34.40
C ALA A 6 -12.64 -53.12 33.86
N VAL A 7 -11.35 -52.79 33.76
CA VAL A 7 -10.88 -51.51 33.19
C VAL A 7 -11.13 -51.46 31.68
N PHE A 8 -10.89 -52.56 30.94
CA PHE A 8 -11.19 -52.62 29.51
C PHE A 8 -12.69 -52.58 29.18
N VAL A 9 -13.55 -53.17 30.02
CA VAL A 9 -15.01 -53.07 29.87
C VAL A 9 -15.50 -51.65 30.18
N LEU A 10 -14.93 -50.96 31.19
CA LEU A 10 -15.27 -49.56 31.49
C LEU A 10 -14.84 -48.59 30.38
N VAL A 11 -13.63 -48.77 29.85
CA VAL A 11 -13.09 -47.96 28.74
C VAL A 11 -13.84 -48.26 27.43
N GLY A 12 -14.22 -49.52 27.18
CA GLY A 12 -15.06 -49.91 26.04
C GLY A 12 -16.50 -49.38 26.13
N PHE A 13 -17.12 -49.37 27.32
CA PHE A 13 -18.44 -48.79 27.55
C PHE A 13 -18.45 -47.26 27.41
N LEU A 14 -17.41 -46.59 27.93
CA LEU A 14 -17.21 -45.14 27.75
C LEU A 14 -17.03 -44.76 26.28
N GLY A 15 -16.29 -45.57 25.51
CA GLY A 15 -16.08 -45.36 24.08
C GLY A 15 -17.35 -45.52 23.24
N PHE A 16 -18.26 -46.44 23.61
CA PHE A 16 -19.50 -46.69 22.87
C PHE A 16 -20.60 -45.65 23.14
N PHE A 17 -20.66 -45.10 24.35
CA PHE A 17 -21.63 -44.04 24.73
C PHE A 17 -21.14 -42.62 24.46
N ALA A 18 -19.84 -42.39 24.31
CA ALA A 18 -19.28 -41.07 24.05
C ALA A 18 -19.89 -40.35 22.82
N PRO A 19 -20.13 -41.00 21.66
CA PRO A 19 -20.79 -40.37 20.52
C PRO A 19 -22.23 -39.95 20.83
N PHE A 20 -22.97 -40.79 21.54
CA PHE A 20 -24.36 -40.54 21.94
C PHE A 20 -24.46 -39.38 22.95
N LEU A 21 -23.60 -39.37 23.97
CA LEU A 21 -23.51 -38.27 24.95
C LEU A 21 -23.13 -36.95 24.29
N ARG A 22 -22.16 -36.98 23.34
CA ARG A 22 -21.77 -35.79 22.58
C ARG A 22 -22.92 -35.27 21.72
N GLN A 23 -23.71 -36.14 21.11
CA GLN A 23 -24.89 -35.75 20.32
C GLN A 23 -25.98 -35.12 21.20
N MET A 24 -26.22 -35.65 22.40
CA MET A 24 -27.12 -35.02 23.37
C MET A 24 -26.62 -33.65 23.84
N GLN A 25 -25.34 -33.53 24.16
CA GLN A 25 -24.73 -32.25 24.56
C GLN A 25 -24.89 -31.18 23.49
N ARG A 26 -24.61 -31.52 22.22
CA ARG A 26 -24.78 -30.60 21.10
C ARG A 26 -26.20 -30.04 20.97
N ARG A 27 -27.23 -30.85 21.28
CA ARG A 27 -28.64 -30.41 21.27
C ARG A 27 -29.01 -29.51 22.45
N LEU A 28 -28.29 -29.60 23.57
CA LEU A 28 -28.58 -28.85 24.78
C LEU A 28 -27.87 -27.48 24.84
N ILE A 29 -26.62 -27.42 24.38
CA ILE A 29 -25.75 -26.23 24.53
C ILE A 29 -25.21 -25.70 23.19
N GLY A 30 -25.43 -26.42 22.09
CA GLY A 30 -25.08 -25.95 20.75
C GLY A 30 -26.15 -25.04 20.16
N VAL A 31 -25.89 -24.57 18.94
CA VAL A 31 -26.84 -23.75 18.17
C VAL A 31 -28.17 -24.49 17.96
N GLN A 32 -29.27 -23.74 18.00
CA GLN A 32 -30.62 -24.27 17.79
C GLN A 32 -30.80 -24.94 16.41
N PRO A 33 -31.71 -25.94 16.29
CA PRO A 33 -31.95 -26.61 15.01
C PRO A 33 -32.44 -25.66 13.93
N GLY A 34 -32.03 -25.93 12.69
CA GLY A 34 -32.44 -25.15 11.52
C GLY A 34 -31.90 -23.72 11.45
N VAL A 35 -30.94 -23.33 12.30
CA VAL A 35 -30.26 -22.03 12.18
C VAL A 35 -29.26 -22.08 11.02
N TYR A 36 -29.30 -21.07 10.16
CA TYR A 36 -28.35 -20.87 9.06
C TYR A 36 -27.62 -19.55 9.20
N LEU A 37 -26.32 -19.56 8.89
CA LEU A 37 -25.51 -18.37 8.63
C LEU A 37 -25.25 -18.32 7.13
N SER A 38 -25.86 -17.34 6.45
CA SER A 38 -25.98 -17.28 5.00
C SER A 38 -26.55 -18.59 4.45
N TYR A 39 -25.73 -19.40 3.75
CA TYR A 39 -26.12 -20.71 3.21
C TYR A 39 -25.63 -21.90 4.05
N ARG A 40 -24.87 -21.66 5.12
CA ARG A 40 -24.24 -22.71 5.94
C ARG A 40 -25.17 -23.09 7.09
N SER A 41 -25.47 -24.39 7.23
CA SER A 41 -26.20 -24.89 8.38
C SER A 41 -25.32 -24.77 9.63
N MET A 42 -25.86 -24.14 10.67
CA MET A 42 -25.15 -23.92 11.93
C MET A 42 -25.66 -24.79 13.07
N GLU A 43 -26.68 -25.62 12.82
CA GLU A 43 -27.32 -26.41 13.88
C GLU A 43 -26.32 -27.25 14.67
N TYR A 44 -26.50 -27.28 16.00
CA TYR A 44 -25.78 -28.17 16.91
C TYR A 44 -24.25 -27.98 16.97
N TYR A 45 -23.71 -26.94 16.33
CA TYR A 45 -22.32 -26.54 16.53
C TYR A 45 -22.14 -25.89 17.91
N PHE A 46 -21.00 -26.15 18.54
CA PHE A 46 -20.59 -25.44 19.74
C PHE A 46 -19.99 -24.08 19.39
N LYS A 47 -19.93 -23.16 20.37
CA LYS A 47 -19.41 -21.79 20.21
C LYS A 47 -18.05 -21.75 19.50
N ASP A 48 -17.12 -22.65 19.84
CA ASP A 48 -15.78 -22.66 19.23
C ASP A 48 -15.78 -23.17 17.77
N GLU A 49 -16.70 -24.06 17.42
CA GLU A 49 -16.89 -24.55 16.05
C GLU A 49 -17.56 -23.47 15.20
N VAL A 50 -18.60 -22.80 15.72
CA VAL A 50 -19.21 -21.61 15.10
C VAL A 50 -18.13 -20.56 14.85
N ARG A 51 -17.29 -20.25 15.84
CA ARG A 51 -16.21 -19.28 15.69
C ARG A 51 -15.23 -19.68 14.59
N SER A 52 -14.89 -20.96 14.47
CA SER A 52 -14.00 -21.45 13.42
C SER A 52 -14.62 -21.26 12.03
N ILE A 53 -15.91 -21.59 11.87
CA ILE A 53 -16.67 -21.37 10.63
C ILE A 53 -16.77 -19.89 10.28
N VAL A 54 -17.06 -19.03 11.26
CA VAL A 54 -17.14 -17.58 11.07
C VAL A 54 -15.79 -16.99 10.67
N ARG A 55 -14.67 -17.50 11.21
CA ARG A 55 -13.32 -17.08 10.79
C ARG A 55 -12.99 -17.52 9.37
N GLU A 56 -13.47 -18.68 8.93
CA GLU A 56 -13.33 -19.10 7.53
C GLU A 56 -14.16 -18.19 6.61
N LEU A 57 -15.38 -17.87 7.00
CA LEU A 57 -16.24 -16.93 6.28
C LEU A 57 -15.61 -15.52 6.22
N ALA A 58 -15.01 -15.06 7.32
CA ALA A 58 -14.28 -13.80 7.37
C ALA A 58 -13.17 -13.77 6.33
N ARG A 59 -12.41 -14.85 6.12
CA ARG A 59 -11.37 -14.88 5.06
C ARG A 59 -11.92 -14.77 3.63
N GLU A 60 -13.19 -15.13 3.43
CA GLU A 60 -13.86 -15.02 2.13
C GLU A 60 -14.43 -13.61 1.90
N ILE A 61 -14.84 -12.92 2.97
CA ILE A 61 -15.54 -11.63 2.92
C ILE A 61 -14.61 -10.44 3.20
N ASP A 62 -13.67 -10.61 4.12
CA ASP A 62 -12.82 -9.54 4.63
C ASP A 62 -12.05 -8.89 3.49
N GLN A 63 -12.33 -7.61 3.29
CA GLN A 63 -11.71 -6.78 2.28
C GLN A 63 -11.17 -5.53 2.96
N PRO A 64 -9.85 -5.27 2.91
CA PRO A 64 -9.31 -4.03 3.45
C PRO A 64 -9.78 -2.84 2.62
N GLU A 65 -9.92 -1.69 3.28
CA GLU A 65 -10.17 -0.43 2.59
C GLU A 65 -9.01 -0.01 1.70
N VAL A 66 -9.32 0.69 0.61
CA VAL A 66 -8.34 1.20 -0.36
C VAL A 66 -8.49 2.70 -0.45
N ASN A 67 -7.42 3.45 -0.16
CA ASN A 67 -7.38 4.90 -0.29
C ASN A 67 -7.59 5.33 -1.75
N ALA A 68 -8.22 6.49 -1.94
CA ALA A 68 -8.22 7.18 -3.21
C ALA A 68 -6.78 7.48 -3.66
N THR A 69 -6.55 7.42 -4.96
CA THR A 69 -5.23 7.64 -5.56
C THR A 69 -5.35 8.38 -6.90
N ILE A 70 -4.24 8.53 -7.61
CA ILE A 70 -4.17 9.25 -8.87
C ILE A 70 -3.65 8.31 -9.96
N HIS A 71 -4.35 8.28 -11.08
CA HIS A 71 -3.92 7.52 -12.25
C HIS A 71 -2.63 8.12 -12.82
N LYS A 72 -1.59 7.29 -12.91
CA LYS A 72 -0.21 7.72 -13.21
C LYS A 72 -0.06 8.43 -14.56
N GLU A 73 -0.84 8.05 -15.57
CA GLU A 73 -0.66 8.57 -16.93
C GLU A 73 -1.37 9.91 -17.17
N ASN A 74 -2.63 10.02 -16.73
CA ASN A 74 -3.51 11.15 -17.06
C ASN A 74 -3.80 12.06 -15.85
N GLY A 75 -3.42 11.64 -14.64
CA GLY A 75 -3.65 12.42 -13.41
C GLY A 75 -5.09 12.42 -12.91
N SER A 76 -5.98 11.57 -13.43
CA SER A 76 -7.36 11.48 -12.94
C SER A 76 -7.42 10.82 -11.58
N ILE A 77 -8.34 11.28 -10.72
CA ILE A 77 -8.58 10.67 -9.41
C ILE A 77 -9.20 9.28 -9.61
N ILE A 78 -8.63 8.28 -8.92
CA ILE A 78 -9.21 6.96 -8.75
C ILE A 78 -9.86 6.97 -7.37
N PRO A 79 -11.18 6.81 -7.27
CA PRO A 79 -11.88 6.89 -5.98
C PRO A 79 -11.49 5.74 -5.07
N GLU A 80 -11.68 5.99 -3.78
CA GLU A 80 -11.48 5.05 -2.70
C GLU A 80 -12.47 3.87 -2.74
N GLN A 81 -12.14 2.80 -2.03
CA GLN A 81 -13.04 1.67 -1.77
C GLN A 81 -13.13 1.44 -0.27
N ASN A 82 -14.35 1.38 0.27
CA ASN A 82 -14.58 1.00 1.66
C ASN A 82 -14.19 -0.47 1.87
N GLY A 83 -13.65 -0.76 3.05
CA GLY A 83 -13.36 -2.11 3.49
C GLY A 83 -14.54 -2.70 4.26
N TYR A 84 -14.53 -4.02 4.40
CA TYR A 84 -15.55 -4.78 5.10
C TYR A 84 -14.86 -5.88 5.87
N PHE A 85 -15.19 -6.02 7.16
CA PHE A 85 -14.68 -7.09 8.00
C PHE A 85 -15.84 -7.76 8.72
N VAL A 86 -15.78 -9.09 8.83
CA VAL A 86 -16.72 -9.82 9.67
C VAL A 86 -16.35 -9.61 11.14
N ASP A 87 -17.27 -9.06 11.92
CA ASP A 87 -17.16 -9.09 13.38
C ASP A 87 -17.39 -10.52 13.85
N VAL A 88 -16.28 -11.24 14.06
CA VAL A 88 -16.29 -12.65 14.40
C VAL A 88 -17.05 -12.89 15.71
N GLU A 89 -16.80 -12.10 16.75
CA GLU A 89 -17.44 -12.37 18.05
C GLU A 89 -18.91 -11.96 18.04
N ALA A 90 -19.26 -10.81 17.45
CA ALA A 90 -20.67 -10.41 17.33
C ALA A 90 -21.47 -11.41 16.47
N THR A 91 -20.88 -11.92 15.39
CA THR A 91 -21.52 -12.95 14.54
C THR A 91 -21.68 -14.27 15.30
N VAL A 92 -20.67 -14.69 16.08
CA VAL A 92 -20.77 -15.90 16.91
C VAL A 92 -21.88 -15.75 17.95
N GLU A 93 -21.96 -14.61 18.63
CA GLU A 93 -23.01 -14.35 19.62
C GLU A 93 -24.39 -14.32 18.98
N LEU A 94 -24.52 -13.70 17.80
CA LEU A 94 -25.74 -13.70 17.00
C LEU A 94 -26.20 -15.14 16.68
N VAL A 95 -25.30 -16.00 16.19
CA VAL A 95 -25.62 -17.39 15.83
C VAL A 95 -25.97 -18.23 17.06
N MET A 96 -25.19 -18.10 18.15
CA MET A 96 -25.43 -18.88 19.38
C MET A 96 -26.72 -18.46 20.09
N GLY A 97 -27.14 -17.20 19.98
CA GLY A 97 -28.36 -16.67 20.58
C GLY A 97 -29.61 -16.79 19.72
N ALA A 98 -29.51 -17.27 18.47
CA ALA A 98 -30.62 -17.28 17.54
C ALA A 98 -31.65 -18.38 17.84
N PRO A 99 -32.96 -18.10 17.65
CA PRO A 99 -34.01 -19.11 17.78
C PRO A 99 -33.94 -20.15 16.64
N ALA A 100 -34.56 -21.31 16.85
CA ALA A 100 -34.64 -22.36 15.85
C ALA A 100 -35.22 -21.86 14.52
N ASN A 101 -34.71 -22.39 13.40
CA ASN A 101 -35.09 -22.02 12.03
C ASN A 101 -34.74 -20.59 11.59
N SER A 102 -33.83 -19.90 12.28
CA SER A 102 -33.37 -18.57 11.89
C SER A 102 -32.46 -18.58 10.67
N ARG A 103 -32.53 -17.51 9.87
CA ARG A 103 -31.57 -17.22 8.78
C ARG A 103 -30.88 -15.91 9.10
N LEU A 104 -29.56 -15.97 9.24
CA LEU A 104 -28.71 -14.88 9.69
C LEU A 104 -27.70 -14.54 8.61
N GLU A 105 -27.25 -13.30 8.59
CA GLU A 105 -26.06 -12.88 7.85
C GLU A 105 -24.95 -12.51 8.84
N PRO A 106 -23.67 -12.59 8.45
CA PRO A 106 -22.57 -12.15 9.30
C PRO A 106 -22.71 -10.67 9.65
N VAL A 107 -22.30 -10.32 10.87
CA VAL A 107 -22.20 -8.92 11.28
C VAL A 107 -20.98 -8.32 10.60
N ILE A 108 -21.20 -7.32 9.76
CA ILE A 108 -20.15 -6.65 8.99
C ILE A 108 -19.81 -5.30 9.62
N ILE A 109 -18.52 -5.06 9.82
CA ILE A 109 -17.95 -3.76 10.14
C ILE A 109 -17.43 -3.16 8.84
N GLU A 110 -18.00 -2.04 8.44
CA GLU A 110 -17.50 -1.25 7.31
C GLU A 110 -16.35 -0.35 7.79
N THR A 111 -15.22 -0.38 7.08
CA THR A 111 -14.09 0.51 7.32
C THR A 111 -14.01 1.56 6.20
N VAL A 112 -13.92 2.83 6.58
CA VAL A 112 -13.75 3.92 5.63
C VAL A 112 -12.27 4.24 5.46
N PRO A 113 -11.78 4.40 4.22
CA PRO A 113 -10.40 4.76 3.95
C PRO A 113 -10.10 6.18 4.43
N GLN A 114 -8.87 6.37 4.90
CA GLN A 114 -8.41 7.65 5.43
C GLN A 114 -8.34 8.74 4.36
N VAL A 115 -8.02 8.36 3.12
CA VAL A 115 -8.04 9.30 1.99
C VAL A 115 -9.07 8.88 0.96
N ARG A 116 -9.89 9.87 0.61
CA ARG A 116 -11.04 9.80 -0.29
C ARG A 116 -10.88 10.78 -1.44
N ALA A 117 -11.61 10.58 -2.52
CA ALA A 117 -11.54 11.43 -3.71
C ALA A 117 -11.73 12.92 -3.38
N GLU A 118 -12.66 13.23 -2.48
CA GLU A 118 -12.92 14.59 -1.97
C GLU A 118 -11.72 15.26 -1.28
N HIS A 119 -10.76 14.48 -0.78
CA HIS A 119 -9.52 15.01 -0.20
C HIS A 119 -8.50 15.38 -1.29
N LEU A 120 -8.62 14.79 -2.48
CA LEU A 120 -7.70 15.01 -3.61
C LEU A 120 -8.17 16.12 -4.56
N GLU A 121 -9.48 16.33 -4.69
CA GLU A 121 -10.06 17.40 -5.53
C GLU A 121 -9.55 18.82 -5.22
N PRO A 122 -9.30 19.20 -3.95
CA PRO A 122 -8.78 20.53 -3.60
C PRO A 122 -7.29 20.72 -3.92
N LEU A 123 -6.56 19.67 -4.31
CA LEU A 123 -5.12 19.74 -4.58
C LEU A 123 -4.87 20.42 -5.93
N GLN A 124 -4.90 21.75 -5.94
CA GLN A 124 -4.77 22.56 -7.16
C GLN A 124 -3.65 23.60 -7.06
N GLU A 125 -3.10 23.83 -5.87
CA GLU A 125 -2.09 24.87 -5.66
C GLU A 125 -0.68 24.35 -5.90
N ILE A 126 0.13 25.14 -6.61
CA ILE A 126 1.56 24.88 -6.74
C ILE A 126 2.26 25.36 -5.47
N LEU A 127 2.68 24.41 -4.63
CA LEU A 127 3.43 24.68 -3.41
C LEU A 127 4.90 24.99 -3.71
N GLY A 128 5.46 24.33 -4.72
CA GLY A 128 6.83 24.56 -5.16
C GLY A 128 7.02 24.14 -6.61
N ASP A 129 7.79 24.92 -7.36
CA ASP A 129 8.06 24.69 -8.78
C ASP A 129 9.52 24.99 -9.07
N PHE A 130 10.18 24.07 -9.77
CA PHE A 130 11.55 24.26 -10.22
C PHE A 130 11.77 23.66 -11.60
N SER A 131 12.70 24.26 -12.34
CA SER A 131 13.11 23.72 -13.62
C SER A 131 14.59 23.93 -13.92
N THR A 132 15.16 22.97 -14.63
CA THR A 132 16.54 23.00 -15.14
C THR A 132 16.54 22.94 -16.68
N PRO A 133 17.59 23.45 -17.35
CA PRO A 133 17.66 23.37 -18.81
C PRO A 133 17.78 21.91 -19.28
N LEU A 134 17.01 21.52 -20.30
CA LEU A 134 17.15 20.22 -20.95
C LEU A 134 18.32 20.29 -21.95
N MET A 135 19.37 19.51 -21.68
CA MET A 135 20.58 19.48 -22.51
C MET A 135 21.14 18.05 -22.58
N GLY A 136 21.89 17.77 -23.65
CA GLY A 136 22.66 16.55 -23.84
C GLY A 136 22.13 15.62 -24.93
N SER A 137 22.64 14.39 -24.96
CA SER A 137 22.37 13.42 -26.03
C SER A 137 20.91 12.91 -26.03
N PRO A 138 20.41 12.37 -27.16
CA PRO A 138 19.09 11.72 -27.21
C PRO A 138 18.89 10.61 -26.17
N GLY A 139 19.95 9.86 -25.84
CA GLY A 139 19.94 8.86 -24.78
C GLY A 139 19.69 9.47 -23.40
N ARG A 140 20.38 10.58 -23.08
CA ARG A 140 20.17 11.34 -21.85
C ARG A 140 18.74 11.88 -21.74
N VAL A 141 18.22 12.46 -22.83
CA VAL A 141 16.85 12.99 -22.86
C VAL A 141 15.82 11.87 -22.64
N THR A 142 16.03 10.69 -23.25
CA THR A 142 15.19 9.50 -23.02
C THR A 142 15.20 9.09 -21.54
N ASN A 143 16.37 9.03 -20.92
CA ASN A 143 16.51 8.67 -19.50
C ASN A 143 15.78 9.66 -18.58
N ILE A 144 15.95 10.96 -18.83
CA ILE A 144 15.26 12.02 -18.09
C ILE A 144 13.75 11.86 -18.24
N ARG A 145 13.24 11.65 -19.47
CA ARG A 145 11.82 11.44 -19.72
C ARG A 145 11.26 10.24 -18.94
N LEU A 146 11.97 9.11 -18.94
CA LEU A 146 11.57 7.92 -18.18
C LEU A 146 11.50 8.19 -16.68
N SER A 147 12.52 8.85 -16.12
CA SER A 147 12.53 9.19 -14.69
C SER A 147 11.47 10.22 -14.30
N LEU A 148 11.15 11.19 -15.17
CA LEU A 148 10.07 12.15 -14.94
C LEU A 148 8.72 11.46 -14.98
N ALA A 149 8.49 10.57 -15.97
CA ALA A 149 7.26 9.80 -16.06
C ALA A 149 7.03 8.93 -14.82
N ALA A 150 8.09 8.34 -14.24
CA ALA A 150 7.99 7.56 -13.01
C ALA A 150 7.53 8.41 -11.81
N ILE A 151 8.11 9.61 -11.61
CA ILE A 151 7.74 10.48 -10.48
C ILE A 151 6.45 11.29 -10.72
N ASN A 152 6.04 11.46 -11.97
CA ASN A 152 4.83 12.20 -12.30
C ASN A 152 3.60 11.54 -11.68
N ASN A 153 2.63 12.37 -11.28
CA ASN A 153 1.41 11.92 -10.60
C ASN A 153 1.68 11.00 -9.40
N THR A 154 2.76 11.22 -8.64
CA THR A 154 2.97 10.48 -7.39
C THR A 154 2.26 11.20 -6.26
N LEU A 155 1.26 10.56 -5.67
CA LEU A 155 0.63 11.01 -4.44
C LEU A 155 1.54 10.68 -3.26
N VAL A 156 1.73 11.63 -2.34
CA VAL A 156 2.50 11.45 -1.10
C VAL A 156 1.62 11.90 0.06
N PHE A 157 1.23 10.96 0.92
CA PHE A 157 0.31 11.19 2.03
C PHE A 157 0.98 11.95 3.20
N PRO A 158 0.19 12.60 4.07
CA PRO A 158 0.70 13.20 5.30
C PRO A 158 1.57 12.21 6.10
N GLY A 159 2.76 12.64 6.48
CA GLY A 159 3.76 11.85 7.20
C GLY A 159 4.54 10.84 6.34
N GLU A 160 4.13 10.56 5.10
CA GLU A 160 4.81 9.63 4.21
C GLU A 160 6.17 10.18 3.74
N VAL A 161 7.15 9.29 3.61
CA VAL A 161 8.46 9.60 3.02
C VAL A 161 8.46 9.14 1.58
N PHE A 162 8.60 10.08 0.65
CA PHE A 162 8.89 9.77 -0.74
C PHE A 162 10.37 9.37 -0.88
N SER A 163 10.63 8.26 -1.57
CA SER A 163 11.97 7.85 -2.02
C SER A 163 12.07 7.91 -3.53
N PHE A 164 13.04 8.68 -4.04
CA PHE A 164 13.26 8.77 -5.49
C PHE A 164 13.65 7.43 -6.09
N ASN A 165 14.49 6.65 -5.40
CA ASN A 165 14.86 5.33 -5.85
C ASN A 165 13.70 4.35 -5.81
N GLU A 166 12.88 4.30 -4.76
CA GLU A 166 11.72 3.39 -4.71
C GLU A 166 10.73 3.66 -5.86
N VAL A 167 10.50 4.94 -6.18
CA VAL A 167 9.56 5.34 -7.24
C VAL A 167 10.12 5.12 -8.64
N VAL A 168 11.41 5.40 -8.87
CA VAL A 168 12.02 5.31 -10.21
C VAL A 168 12.60 3.92 -10.50
N GLY A 169 13.02 3.20 -9.46
CA GLY A 169 13.61 1.85 -9.51
C GLY A 169 15.00 1.78 -10.15
N GLU A 170 15.49 0.55 -10.36
CA GLU A 170 16.76 0.31 -11.06
C GLU A 170 16.74 0.81 -12.52
N ARG A 171 17.86 1.38 -12.98
CA ARG A 171 18.00 1.97 -14.33
C ARG A 171 18.63 0.95 -15.27
N THR A 172 17.81 0.12 -15.91
CA THR A 172 18.28 -0.97 -16.79
C THR A 172 17.89 -0.75 -18.27
N PRO A 173 18.63 -1.34 -19.23
CA PRO A 173 18.27 -1.30 -20.65
C PRO A 173 16.87 -1.86 -20.95
N GLU A 174 16.44 -2.89 -20.23
CA GLU A 174 15.13 -3.56 -20.40
C GLU A 174 13.98 -2.62 -20.04
N LYS A 175 14.20 -1.73 -19.06
CA LYS A 175 13.26 -0.64 -18.72
C LYS A 175 13.36 0.56 -19.67
N GLY A 176 14.13 0.44 -20.75
CA GLY A 176 14.28 1.44 -21.80
C GLY A 176 15.38 2.48 -21.56
N TYR A 177 16.10 2.42 -20.44
CA TYR A 177 17.20 3.34 -20.18
C TYR A 177 18.34 3.14 -21.19
N LYS A 178 18.96 4.25 -21.58
CA LYS A 178 19.99 4.31 -22.61
C LYS A 178 21.35 4.68 -22.01
N PRO A 179 22.46 4.28 -22.65
CA PRO A 179 23.78 4.81 -22.35
C PRO A 179 23.81 6.33 -22.52
N ALA A 180 24.37 7.02 -21.54
CA ALA A 180 24.65 8.45 -21.57
C ALA A 180 25.74 8.79 -20.54
N PRO A 181 26.36 9.98 -20.60
CA PRO A 181 27.36 10.37 -19.60
C PRO A 181 26.79 10.37 -18.18
N VAL A 182 27.49 9.68 -17.28
CA VAL A 182 27.26 9.55 -15.84
C VAL A 182 28.49 10.08 -15.11
N ILE A 183 28.28 10.75 -13.97
CA ILE A 183 29.35 11.18 -13.09
C ILE A 183 29.63 10.04 -12.09
N TYR A 184 30.87 9.53 -12.07
CA TYR A 184 31.32 8.51 -11.13
C TYR A 184 32.55 9.02 -10.37
N GLY A 185 32.36 9.35 -9.09
CA GLY A 185 33.39 10.05 -8.32
C GLY A 185 33.73 11.41 -8.95
N GLU A 186 34.97 11.56 -9.40
CA GLU A 186 35.47 12.76 -10.08
C GLU A 186 35.53 12.63 -11.62
N ALA A 187 35.13 11.48 -12.16
CA ALA A 187 35.20 11.19 -13.60
C ALA A 187 33.81 11.20 -14.26
N VAL A 188 33.80 11.45 -15.57
CA VAL A 188 32.63 11.28 -16.43
C VAL A 188 32.85 10.07 -17.33
N ALA A 189 31.94 9.10 -17.27
CA ALA A 189 31.97 7.90 -18.09
C ALA A 189 30.59 7.62 -18.68
N ASP A 190 30.52 6.88 -19.80
CA ASP A 190 29.24 6.42 -20.31
C ASP A 190 28.68 5.30 -19.43
N GLY A 191 27.41 5.45 -19.05
CA GLY A 191 26.69 4.48 -18.24
C GLY A 191 25.20 4.49 -18.55
N VAL A 192 24.50 3.41 -18.18
CA VAL A 192 23.05 3.33 -18.34
C VAL A 192 22.39 4.30 -17.35
N GLY A 193 21.44 5.11 -17.82
CA GLY A 193 20.70 6.05 -16.96
C GLY A 193 21.37 7.41 -16.75
N GLY A 194 22.41 7.77 -17.51
CA GLY A 194 22.93 9.13 -17.50
C GLY A 194 21.81 10.17 -17.73
N GLY A 195 21.69 11.13 -16.81
CA GLY A 195 20.58 12.11 -16.78
C GLY A 195 19.71 12.08 -15.54
N ILE A 196 19.64 10.96 -14.82
CA ILE A 196 18.66 10.78 -13.74
C ILE A 196 18.89 11.74 -12.56
N CYS A 197 20.15 12.04 -12.22
CA CYS A 197 20.46 13.02 -11.17
C CYS A 197 19.89 14.42 -11.46
N GLN A 198 19.65 14.77 -12.73
CA GLN A 198 19.03 16.04 -13.08
C GLN A 198 17.55 16.07 -12.67
N THR A 199 16.84 14.96 -12.86
CA THR A 199 15.45 14.81 -12.40
C THR A 199 15.39 14.90 -10.88
N SER A 200 16.24 14.15 -10.16
CA SER A 200 16.33 14.21 -8.70
C SER A 200 16.66 15.63 -8.20
N THR A 201 17.64 16.30 -8.82
CA THR A 201 17.99 17.69 -8.49
C THR A 201 16.85 18.66 -8.74
N THR A 202 16.10 18.48 -9.83
CA THR A 202 14.96 19.35 -10.14
C THR A 202 13.84 19.14 -9.12
N LEU A 203 13.54 17.88 -8.76
CA LEU A 203 12.61 17.52 -7.71
C LEU A 203 13.02 18.10 -6.35
N TYR A 204 14.27 17.93 -5.94
CA TYR A 204 14.79 18.48 -4.68
C TYR A 204 14.53 19.97 -4.54
N ASN A 205 14.76 20.76 -5.58
CA ASN A 205 14.52 22.20 -5.52
C ASN A 205 13.04 22.57 -5.53
N ALA A 206 12.18 21.78 -6.19
CA ALA A 206 10.73 21.96 -6.12
C ALA A 206 10.21 21.65 -4.70
N VAL A 207 10.67 20.55 -4.10
CA VAL A 207 10.38 20.14 -2.72
C VAL A 207 10.85 21.19 -1.71
N ARG A 208 12.08 21.71 -1.86
CA ARG A 208 12.59 22.80 -1.01
C ARG A 208 11.75 24.07 -1.10
N ARG A 209 11.26 24.41 -2.31
CA ARG A 209 10.38 25.56 -2.52
C ARG A 209 8.98 25.36 -1.94
N ALA A 210 8.53 24.11 -1.86
CA ALA A 210 7.30 23.71 -1.18
C ALA A 210 7.46 23.57 0.34
N GLU A 211 8.63 23.91 0.89
CA GLU A 211 8.94 23.88 2.33
C GLU A 211 8.73 22.49 2.99
N LEU A 212 8.89 21.43 2.19
CA LEU A 212 8.80 20.05 2.66
C LEU A 212 10.10 19.61 3.35
N GLU A 213 9.98 18.73 4.33
CA GLU A 213 11.11 18.19 5.09
C GLU A 213 12.01 17.31 4.22
N ILE A 214 13.29 17.68 4.12
CA ILE A 214 14.30 16.87 3.44
C ILE A 214 14.83 15.80 4.40
N VAL A 215 14.56 14.53 4.09
CA VAL A 215 14.94 13.37 4.92
C VAL A 215 16.32 12.86 4.54
N GLU A 216 16.60 12.76 3.24
CA GLU A 216 17.90 12.31 2.73
C GLU A 216 18.29 13.14 1.51
N ARG A 217 19.51 13.66 1.52
CA ARG A 217 20.09 14.37 0.39
C ARG A 217 21.61 14.24 0.41
N ARG A 218 22.19 13.96 -0.76
CA ARG A 218 23.63 14.11 -1.01
C ARG A 218 23.86 15.00 -2.22
N MET A 219 24.91 15.82 -2.19
CA MET A 219 25.37 16.58 -3.35
C MET A 219 26.48 15.82 -4.09
N HIS A 220 26.72 16.16 -5.35
CA HIS A 220 27.89 15.71 -6.09
C HIS A 220 29.13 16.44 -5.58
N SER A 221 30.29 15.78 -5.62
CA SER A 221 31.58 16.44 -5.38
C SER A 221 31.86 17.53 -6.43
N ILE A 222 31.43 17.30 -7.67
CA ILE A 222 31.54 18.26 -8.79
C ILE A 222 30.13 18.71 -9.18
N ALA A 223 29.88 20.02 -9.17
CA ALA A 223 28.58 20.56 -9.54
C ALA A 223 28.22 20.22 -11.00
N PRO A 224 27.03 19.66 -11.26
CA PRO A 224 26.55 19.50 -12.62
C PRO A 224 26.34 20.86 -13.30
N SER A 225 26.61 20.96 -14.60
CA SER A 225 26.55 22.22 -15.35
C SER A 225 25.15 22.88 -15.40
N TYR A 226 24.08 22.13 -15.14
CA TYR A 226 22.70 22.60 -15.19
C TYR A 226 22.22 23.23 -13.88
N ILE A 227 23.05 23.28 -12.83
CA ILE A 227 22.65 23.79 -11.50
C ILE A 227 23.82 24.42 -10.76
N ARG A 228 23.55 25.38 -9.87
CA ARG A 228 24.56 25.94 -8.98
C ARG A 228 25.05 24.87 -8.00
N HIS A 229 26.34 24.91 -7.68
CA HIS A 229 26.94 24.06 -6.65
C HIS A 229 26.16 24.13 -5.33
N GLY A 230 25.92 22.97 -4.72
CA GLY A 230 25.19 22.85 -3.46
C GLY A 230 23.66 22.96 -3.59
N MET A 231 23.11 23.06 -4.81
CA MET A 231 21.66 22.99 -5.07
C MET A 231 21.24 21.68 -5.75
N ASP A 232 22.11 20.68 -5.79
CA ASP A 232 21.87 19.38 -6.42
C ASP A 232 21.54 18.27 -5.41
N ALA A 233 20.94 17.20 -5.93
CA ALA A 233 20.64 15.97 -5.21
C ALA A 233 21.03 14.75 -6.06
N THR A 234 22.14 14.12 -5.70
CA THR A 234 22.68 12.92 -6.33
C THR A 234 21.85 11.70 -5.98
N VAL A 235 21.69 10.79 -6.94
CA VAL A 235 21.06 9.47 -6.74
C VAL A 235 21.85 8.40 -7.47
N ALA A 236 21.98 7.24 -6.85
CA ALA A 236 22.60 6.05 -7.42
C ALA A 236 21.90 4.81 -6.83
N TRP A 237 21.21 4.05 -7.68
CA TRP A 237 20.47 2.88 -7.23
C TRP A 237 21.43 1.78 -6.73
N PRO A 238 21.11 1.07 -5.62
CA PRO A 238 20.04 1.34 -4.66
C PRO A 238 20.47 2.23 -3.48
N HIS A 239 21.74 2.63 -3.39
CA HIS A 239 22.36 3.09 -2.14
C HIS A 239 22.30 4.61 -1.89
N THR A 240 22.38 5.44 -2.93
CA THR A 240 22.32 6.90 -2.79
C THR A 240 20.96 7.38 -3.24
N ASP A 241 20.22 8.01 -2.36
CA ASP A 241 18.84 8.41 -2.63
C ASP A 241 18.58 9.88 -2.31
N PHE A 242 17.47 10.37 -2.84
CA PHE A 242 16.85 11.61 -2.42
C PHE A 242 15.49 11.30 -1.81
N LYS A 243 15.31 11.67 -0.54
CA LYS A 243 14.09 11.43 0.22
C LYS A 243 13.58 12.72 0.85
N PHE A 244 12.26 12.87 0.83
CA PHE A 244 11.59 13.95 1.54
C PHE A 244 10.32 13.42 2.20
N ARG A 245 9.89 14.06 3.29
CA ARG A 245 8.64 13.75 3.97
C ARG A 245 7.60 14.78 3.61
N ASN A 246 6.37 14.34 3.35
CA ASN A 246 5.24 15.24 3.39
C ASN A 246 4.89 15.55 4.85
N ASN A 247 5.46 16.62 5.40
CA ASN A 247 5.19 17.10 6.76
C ASN A 247 3.97 18.03 6.85
N SER A 248 3.10 18.06 5.83
CA SER A 248 1.83 18.80 5.85
C SER A 248 0.66 17.91 6.28
N GLU A 249 -0.49 18.53 6.56
CA GLU A 249 -1.72 17.83 6.97
C GLU A 249 -2.49 17.22 5.78
N TYR A 250 -2.14 17.59 4.55
CA TYR A 250 -2.85 17.15 3.34
C TYR A 250 -1.93 16.34 2.41
N PRO A 251 -2.48 15.44 1.57
CA PRO A 251 -1.68 14.81 0.54
C PRO A 251 -1.12 15.84 -0.44
N ILE A 252 0.03 15.53 -1.03
CA ILE A 252 0.62 16.32 -2.12
C ILE A 252 0.84 15.44 -3.34
N ILE A 253 0.97 16.06 -4.52
CA ILE A 253 1.20 15.38 -5.78
C ILE A 253 2.51 15.89 -6.37
N VAL A 254 3.45 14.96 -6.59
CA VAL A 254 4.64 15.23 -7.38
C VAL A 254 4.27 15.18 -8.86
N LYS A 255 4.55 16.27 -9.57
CA LYS A 255 4.34 16.39 -11.02
C LYS A 255 5.66 16.66 -11.71
N GLY A 256 5.87 16.07 -12.88
CA GLY A 256 7.14 16.23 -13.60
C GLY A 256 6.99 15.98 -15.09
N GLU A 257 7.56 16.87 -15.89
CA GLU A 257 7.56 16.75 -17.35
C GLU A 257 8.76 17.45 -18.00
N ILE A 258 8.95 17.15 -19.29
CA ILE A 258 9.78 17.99 -20.16
C ILE A 258 8.86 19.04 -20.78
N GLN A 259 9.07 20.30 -20.43
CA GLN A 259 8.32 21.43 -20.96
C GLN A 259 9.22 22.25 -21.89
N GLY A 260 9.06 22.03 -23.20
CA GLY A 260 9.96 22.58 -24.22
C GLY A 260 11.40 22.16 -23.98
N TRP A 261 12.29 23.13 -23.73
CA TRP A 261 13.71 22.92 -23.46
C TRP A 261 14.04 22.88 -21.96
N ARG A 262 13.07 22.52 -21.10
CA ARG A 262 13.24 22.50 -19.66
C ARG A 262 12.77 21.17 -19.06
N VAL A 263 13.51 20.69 -18.07
CA VAL A 263 13.06 19.66 -17.13
C VAL A 263 12.36 20.39 -16.00
N ARG A 264 11.05 20.19 -15.82
CA ARG A 264 10.26 20.87 -14.79
C ARG A 264 9.68 19.84 -13.83
N VAL A 265 9.76 20.15 -12.55
CA VAL A 265 9.10 19.41 -11.48
C VAL A 265 8.40 20.40 -10.58
N TRP A 266 7.16 20.10 -10.19
CA TRP A 266 6.41 20.92 -9.26
C TRP A 266 5.60 20.05 -8.31
N ILE A 267 5.34 20.60 -7.13
CA ILE A 267 4.56 20.00 -6.06
C ILE A 267 3.19 20.68 -6.07
N VAL A 268 2.14 19.88 -6.26
CA VAL A 268 0.76 20.32 -6.13
C VAL A 268 0.24 19.91 -4.76
N GLY A 269 -0.49 20.80 -4.10
CA GLY A 269 -1.12 20.49 -2.83
C GLY A 269 -2.22 21.51 -2.50
N ARG A 270 -2.45 21.68 -1.21
CA ARG A 270 -3.38 22.65 -0.64
C ARG A 270 -2.60 23.54 0.34
N LYS A 271 -2.91 24.84 0.36
CA LYS A 271 -2.42 25.77 1.39
C LYS A 271 -3.25 25.71 2.66
#